data_AF-A0AAD9FL42-F1
#
_entry.id   AF-A0AAD9FL42-F1
#
_cell.length_a   1.000
_cell.length_b   1.000
_cell.length_c   1.000
_cell.angle_alpha   90.00
_cell.angle_beta   90.00
_cell.angle_gamma   90.00
#
_symmetry.space_group_name_H-M   'P 1'
#
loop_
_entity.id
_entity.type
_entity.pdbx_description
1 polymer ?
#
loop_
_entity_poly.entity_id
_entity_poly.type
_entity_poly.pdbx_seq_one_letter_code
_entity_poly.pdbx_strand_id
1 'polypeptide(L)'
;MDFISREVEPPINFYLSFLEEQVRCELKDSEARLRPGKSEGSVHLDIQEDLLANFLDYLQENREKTKLQEGEITNLTAALKKSECLNAEYAAQLQKEKQANNKLSAALKEAEQQLESNRIKYEEDEAQLLKETDTEIKKLKKREQEWQRMKSTLLQVKERMRQNLDRQWQEEKSTLLREKKSLKQSLHEKEKELKQEKSTIVREKKSLKQSLQEKEKEWKVEKTALTALQKSQSLHLAQVEMQEKKSKSLMAALQKIFEDQVERERFLWQQERTSLLQQTEKSEASYAAQLHANDKLAGDLKEVEQQLESNRIQYKENEAQLLKRTDTEIKKMKKRQREWKMLKSNLLQVKERMRQNLEQQWQEEKSMLLQEKESLQLSLQEKEDEWEETQSSLNARLEGLESQVTRKERRSNWFKKLLPCLYSSTLKE
;
A
#
# COMPACT_ATOMS: atom_id res chain seq x y z
N MET A 1 151.07 -22.81 4.06
CA MET A 1 151.21 -24.06 4.83
C MET A 1 152.23 -24.87 4.08
N ASP A 2 153.48 -24.51 4.32
CA ASP A 2 154.62 -24.85 3.50
C ASP A 2 155.41 -25.91 4.26
N PHE A 3 155.94 -26.89 3.56
CA PHE A 3 157.12 -27.60 4.06
C PHE A 3 158.01 -28.00 2.88
N ILE A 4 159.29 -27.67 3.02
CA ILE A 4 160.34 -27.94 2.03
C ILE A 4 161.39 -28.82 2.68
N SER A 5 161.71 -29.95 2.05
CA SER A 5 162.95 -30.71 2.22
C SER A 5 163.14 -31.49 0.90
N ARG A 6 164.28 -31.49 0.19
CA ARG A 6 165.71 -31.57 0.57
C ARG A 6 166.13 -32.90 1.19
N GLU A 7 166.05 -33.93 0.36
CA GLU A 7 166.97 -35.07 0.38
C GLU A 7 167.93 -34.82 -0.82
N VAL A 8 169.27 -34.78 -0.72
CA VAL A 8 170.23 -35.65 -0.02
C VAL A 8 170.23 -37.05 -0.63
N GLU A 9 170.85 -37.17 -1.81
CA GLU A 9 171.05 -38.44 -2.53
C GLU A 9 171.97 -39.40 -1.75
N PRO A 10 171.48 -40.56 -1.30
CA PRO A 10 172.30 -41.62 -0.72
C PRO A 10 173.01 -42.44 -1.82
N PRO A 11 174.14 -43.12 -1.50
CA PRO A 11 174.86 -43.95 -2.47
C PRO A 11 174.01 -45.11 -3.00
N ILE A 12 173.97 -45.24 -4.33
CA ILE A 12 173.02 -46.07 -5.13
C ILE A 12 172.86 -47.52 -4.64
N ASN A 13 173.91 -48.14 -4.10
CA ASN A 13 173.86 -49.53 -3.61
C ASN A 13 172.93 -49.75 -2.40
N PHE A 14 172.47 -48.71 -1.70
CA PHE A 14 171.49 -48.84 -0.62
C PHE A 14 170.07 -49.09 -1.13
N TYR A 15 169.63 -48.41 -2.19
CA TYR A 15 168.26 -48.53 -2.70
C TYR A 15 167.97 -49.90 -3.30
N LEU A 16 168.94 -50.51 -3.98
CA LEU A 16 168.74 -51.85 -4.55
C LEU A 16 168.47 -52.90 -3.48
N SER A 17 169.13 -52.84 -2.32
CA SER A 17 168.86 -53.79 -1.23
C SER A 17 167.54 -53.52 -0.51
N PHE A 18 167.14 -52.25 -0.33
CA PHE A 18 165.81 -51.92 0.20
C PHE A 18 164.67 -52.31 -0.76
N LEU A 19 164.82 -52.07 -2.06
CA LEU A 19 163.86 -52.50 -3.08
C LEU A 19 163.81 -54.01 -3.21
N GLU A 20 164.94 -54.72 -3.09
CA GLU A 20 164.96 -56.18 -3.09
C GLU A 20 164.16 -56.72 -1.89
N GLU A 21 164.39 -56.18 -0.69
CA GLU A 21 163.66 -56.55 0.51
C GLU A 21 162.15 -56.21 0.42
N GLN A 22 161.77 -55.06 -0.14
CA GLN A 22 160.37 -54.68 -0.35
C GLN A 22 159.69 -55.60 -1.38
N VAL A 23 160.36 -55.94 -2.48
CA VAL A 23 159.85 -56.89 -3.49
C VAL A 23 159.70 -58.30 -2.90
N ARG A 24 160.66 -58.76 -2.07
CA ARG A 24 160.51 -59.99 -1.26
C ARG A 24 159.27 -59.93 -0.35
N CYS A 25 159.02 -58.79 0.30
CA CYS A 25 157.86 -58.62 1.19
C CYS A 25 156.52 -58.63 0.45
N GLU A 26 156.41 -57.94 -0.70
CA GLU A 26 155.16 -57.82 -1.45
C GLU A 26 154.84 -59.08 -2.27
N LEU A 27 155.84 -59.72 -2.90
CA LEU A 27 155.65 -60.97 -3.65
C LEU A 27 155.73 -62.23 -2.76
N LYS A 28 156.23 -62.10 -1.52
CA LYS A 28 156.46 -63.20 -0.55
C LYS A 28 157.45 -64.27 -1.01
N ASP A 29 158.22 -63.97 -2.05
CA ASP A 29 159.34 -64.77 -2.52
C ASP A 29 160.60 -64.39 -1.71
N SER A 30 161.16 -65.33 -0.92
CA SER A 30 162.39 -65.09 -0.16
C SER A 30 163.67 -65.20 -1.00
N GLU A 31 163.61 -65.81 -2.17
CA GLU A 31 164.75 -65.98 -3.09
C GLU A 31 164.85 -64.87 -4.14
N ALA A 32 163.80 -64.07 -4.31
CA ALA A 32 163.74 -62.96 -5.27
C ALA A 32 165.02 -62.09 -5.23
N ARG A 33 165.56 -61.77 -6.40
CA ARG A 33 166.82 -61.00 -6.53
C ARG A 33 166.73 -59.91 -7.58
N LEU A 34 167.26 -58.74 -7.22
CA LEU A 34 167.38 -57.57 -8.09
C LEU A 34 168.82 -57.43 -8.59
N ARG A 35 169.09 -57.89 -9.81
CA ARG A 35 170.39 -57.68 -10.48
C ARG A 35 170.37 -56.37 -11.27
N PRO A 36 171.43 -55.54 -11.20
CA PRO A 36 171.56 -54.40 -12.11
C PRO A 36 171.48 -54.82 -13.58
N GLY A 37 170.61 -54.17 -14.35
CA GLY A 37 170.49 -54.38 -15.79
C GLY A 37 171.68 -53.78 -16.56
N LYS A 38 171.83 -54.16 -17.83
CA LYS A 38 172.90 -53.63 -18.71
C LYS A 38 172.71 -52.16 -19.12
N SER A 39 171.56 -51.58 -18.82
CA SER A 39 171.23 -50.17 -19.04
C SER A 39 170.90 -49.52 -17.70
N GLU A 40 171.43 -48.31 -17.48
CA GLU A 40 171.16 -47.49 -16.31
C GLU A 40 169.64 -47.32 -16.07
N GLY A 41 169.21 -47.42 -14.81
CA GLY A 41 167.78 -47.42 -14.44
C GLY A 41 167.02 -48.73 -14.69
N SER A 42 167.60 -49.75 -15.33
CA SER A 42 167.00 -51.08 -15.45
C SER A 42 167.49 -52.02 -14.34
N VAL A 43 166.57 -52.80 -13.79
CA VAL A 43 166.86 -53.86 -12.81
C VAL A 43 166.19 -55.14 -13.29
N HIS A 44 166.93 -56.24 -13.31
CA HIS A 44 166.39 -57.57 -13.62
C HIS A 44 165.94 -58.21 -12.31
N LEU A 45 164.64 -58.44 -12.20
CA LEU A 45 164.03 -59.16 -11.08
C LEU A 45 163.97 -60.65 -11.45
N ASP A 46 164.82 -61.46 -10.83
CA ASP A 46 164.64 -62.90 -10.79
C ASP A 46 163.65 -63.24 -9.67
N ILE A 47 162.59 -63.97 -9.99
CA ILE A 47 161.53 -64.44 -9.07
C ILE A 47 161.06 -65.83 -9.49
N GLN A 48 160.53 -66.60 -8.55
CA GLN A 48 159.95 -67.91 -8.82
C GLN A 48 158.69 -67.77 -9.70
N GLU A 49 158.65 -68.51 -10.81
CA GLU A 49 157.65 -68.38 -11.89
C GLU A 49 156.22 -68.67 -11.38
N ASP A 50 156.10 -69.60 -10.45
CA ASP A 50 154.89 -70.00 -9.76
C ASP A 50 154.35 -68.94 -8.78
N LEU A 51 155.18 -68.01 -8.28
CA LEU A 51 154.69 -66.84 -7.53
C LEU A 51 154.24 -65.70 -8.46
N LEU A 52 154.90 -65.52 -9.62
CA LEU A 52 154.47 -64.56 -10.64
C LEU A 52 153.08 -64.89 -11.20
N ALA A 53 152.80 -66.18 -11.43
CA ALA A 53 151.48 -66.65 -11.88
C ALA A 53 150.35 -66.25 -10.91
N ASN A 54 150.52 -66.54 -9.61
CA ASN A 54 149.55 -66.20 -8.57
C ASN A 54 149.25 -64.68 -8.49
N PHE A 55 150.26 -63.83 -8.71
CA PHE A 55 150.08 -62.37 -8.68
C PHE A 55 149.32 -61.86 -9.91
N LEU A 56 149.52 -62.47 -11.08
CA LEU A 56 148.79 -62.12 -12.30
C LEU A 56 147.31 -62.53 -12.22
N ASP A 57 147.00 -63.72 -11.69
CA ASP A 57 145.62 -64.18 -11.47
C ASP A 57 144.88 -63.24 -10.50
N TYR A 58 145.53 -62.81 -9.40
CA TYR A 58 144.96 -61.85 -8.45
C TYR A 58 144.64 -60.48 -9.08
N LEU A 59 145.47 -60.01 -10.01
CA LEU A 59 145.20 -58.77 -10.76
C LEU A 59 144.06 -58.93 -11.77
N GLN A 60 143.91 -60.11 -12.40
CA GLN A 60 142.82 -60.38 -13.32
C GLN A 60 141.47 -60.52 -12.60
N GLU A 61 141.41 -61.23 -11.46
CA GLU A 61 140.19 -61.38 -10.66
C GLU A 61 139.65 -60.02 -10.17
N ASN A 62 140.54 -59.12 -9.73
CA ASN A 62 140.16 -57.77 -9.34
C ASN A 62 139.60 -56.95 -10.52
N ARG A 63 140.18 -57.09 -11.72
CA ARG A 63 139.73 -56.37 -12.92
C ARG A 63 138.35 -56.81 -13.41
N GLU A 64 137.96 -58.06 -13.15
CA GLU A 64 136.62 -58.56 -13.42
C GLU A 64 135.61 -58.11 -12.34
N LYS A 65 136.02 -58.07 -11.07
CA LYS A 65 135.21 -57.49 -9.98
C LYS A 65 134.85 -56.02 -10.23
N THR A 66 135.79 -55.18 -10.70
CA THR A 66 135.48 -53.76 -11.03
C THR A 66 134.45 -53.64 -12.15
N LYS A 67 134.55 -54.46 -13.21
CA LYS A 67 133.60 -54.43 -14.33
C LYS A 67 132.19 -54.88 -13.91
N LEU A 68 132.08 -55.86 -13.03
CA LEU A 68 130.81 -56.26 -12.42
C LEU A 68 130.19 -55.10 -11.63
N GLN A 69 130.97 -54.42 -10.79
CA GLN A 69 130.50 -53.27 -10.01
C GLN A 69 130.08 -52.08 -10.88
N GLU A 70 130.79 -51.77 -11.96
CA GLU A 70 130.37 -50.73 -12.92
C GLU A 70 129.06 -51.10 -13.65
N GLY A 71 128.89 -52.39 -13.98
CA GLY A 71 127.63 -52.94 -14.50
C GLY A 71 126.47 -52.84 -13.50
N GLU A 72 126.72 -53.09 -12.21
CA GLU A 72 125.73 -52.93 -11.16
C GLU A 72 125.37 -51.46 -10.92
N ILE A 73 126.36 -50.56 -10.84
CA ILE A 73 126.15 -49.12 -10.65
C ILE A 73 125.34 -48.51 -11.81
N THR A 74 125.64 -48.90 -13.05
CA THR A 74 124.88 -48.40 -14.23
C THR A 74 123.45 -48.93 -14.25
N ASN A 75 123.22 -50.22 -13.93
CA ASN A 75 121.87 -50.78 -13.79
C ASN A 75 121.08 -50.15 -12.63
N LEU A 76 121.71 -49.95 -11.46
CA LEU A 76 121.10 -49.27 -10.32
C LEU A 76 120.74 -47.82 -10.65
N THR A 77 121.61 -47.09 -11.36
CA THR A 77 121.34 -45.71 -11.82
C THR A 77 120.17 -45.66 -12.81
N ALA A 78 120.06 -46.64 -13.71
CA ALA A 78 118.91 -46.77 -14.61
C ALA A 78 117.61 -47.11 -13.87
N ALA A 79 117.69 -48.00 -12.86
CA ALA A 79 116.55 -48.33 -12.00
C ALA A 79 116.09 -47.14 -11.14
N LEU A 80 117.02 -46.33 -10.63
CA LEU A 80 116.74 -45.11 -9.88
C LEU A 80 115.99 -44.10 -10.75
N LYS A 81 116.50 -43.79 -11.95
CA LYS A 81 115.80 -42.91 -12.92
C LYS A 81 114.43 -43.44 -13.32
N LYS A 82 114.28 -44.76 -13.49
CA LYS A 82 112.98 -45.38 -13.76
C LYS A 82 112.02 -45.22 -12.58
N SER A 83 112.51 -45.33 -11.34
CA SER A 83 111.72 -45.06 -10.13
C SER A 83 111.36 -43.57 -10.00
N GLU A 84 112.25 -42.65 -10.38
CA GLU A 84 111.98 -41.21 -10.38
C GLU A 84 110.89 -40.85 -11.40
N CYS A 85 110.94 -41.42 -12.62
CA CYS A 85 109.88 -41.27 -13.62
C CYS A 85 108.54 -41.82 -13.12
N LEU A 86 108.51 -43.05 -12.58
CA LEU A 86 107.29 -43.64 -12.01
C LEU A 86 106.73 -42.82 -10.83
N ASN A 87 107.59 -42.27 -9.97
CA ASN A 87 107.18 -41.38 -8.88
C ASN A 87 106.60 -40.06 -9.40
N ALA A 88 107.16 -39.50 -10.48
CA ALA A 88 106.65 -38.30 -11.12
C ALA A 88 105.30 -38.53 -11.83
N GLU A 89 105.15 -39.67 -12.52
CA GLU A 89 103.88 -40.10 -13.12
C GLU A 89 102.79 -40.32 -12.05
N TYR A 90 103.13 -41.02 -10.96
CA TYR A 90 102.23 -41.24 -9.82
C TYR A 90 101.85 -39.92 -9.13
N ALA A 91 102.79 -38.99 -8.93
CA ALA A 91 102.51 -37.67 -8.37
C ALA A 91 101.60 -36.84 -9.28
N ALA A 92 101.81 -36.88 -10.60
CA ALA A 92 100.96 -36.21 -11.58
C ALA A 92 99.56 -36.83 -11.66
N GLN A 93 99.44 -38.15 -11.53
CA GLN A 93 98.15 -38.84 -11.44
C GLN A 93 97.41 -38.46 -10.15
N LEU A 94 98.08 -38.51 -8.99
CA LEU A 94 97.53 -38.10 -7.71
C LEU A 94 97.10 -36.62 -7.70
N GLN A 95 97.79 -35.75 -8.45
CA GLN A 95 97.39 -34.35 -8.64
C GLN A 95 96.14 -34.22 -9.53
N LYS A 96 96.03 -35.01 -10.60
CA LYS A 96 94.80 -35.09 -11.43
C LYS A 96 93.61 -35.61 -10.63
N GLU A 97 93.81 -36.64 -9.82
CA GLU A 97 92.78 -37.19 -8.92
C GLU A 97 92.34 -36.18 -7.85
N LYS A 98 93.28 -35.43 -7.25
CA LYS A 98 92.94 -34.29 -6.37
C LYS A 98 92.13 -33.20 -7.08
N GLN A 99 92.48 -32.85 -8.33
CA GLN A 99 91.70 -31.89 -9.12
C GLN A 99 90.30 -32.43 -9.50
N ALA A 100 90.19 -33.73 -9.80
CA ALA A 100 88.90 -34.39 -10.07
C ALA A 100 88.03 -34.41 -8.81
N ASN A 101 88.57 -34.84 -7.67
CA ASN A 101 87.86 -34.86 -6.38
C ASN A 101 87.43 -33.47 -5.93
N ASN A 102 88.25 -32.43 -6.14
CA ASN A 102 87.85 -31.05 -5.87
C ASN A 102 86.69 -30.57 -6.76
N LYS A 103 86.69 -30.95 -8.06
CA LYS A 103 85.57 -30.66 -8.97
C LYS A 103 84.30 -31.42 -8.60
N LEU A 104 84.42 -32.70 -8.25
CA LEU A 104 83.31 -33.53 -7.78
C LEU A 104 82.73 -33.01 -6.47
N SER A 105 83.58 -32.59 -5.51
CA SER A 105 83.15 -31.98 -4.25
C SER A 105 82.44 -30.64 -4.46
N ALA A 106 82.91 -29.81 -5.39
CA ALA A 106 82.23 -28.57 -5.75
C ALA A 106 80.85 -28.82 -6.41
N ALA A 107 80.78 -29.74 -7.37
CA ALA A 107 79.53 -30.10 -8.06
C ALA A 107 78.52 -30.78 -7.11
N LEU A 108 79.00 -31.62 -6.19
CA LEU A 108 78.17 -32.24 -5.15
C LEU A 108 77.60 -31.17 -4.21
N LYS A 109 78.41 -30.22 -3.75
CA LYS A 109 77.96 -29.10 -2.91
C LYS A 109 76.96 -28.19 -3.64
N GLU A 110 77.13 -27.96 -4.93
CA GLU A 110 76.16 -27.23 -5.75
C GLU A 110 74.83 -28.00 -5.86
N ALA A 111 74.88 -29.31 -6.12
CA ALA A 111 73.69 -30.15 -6.16
C ALA A 111 72.97 -30.22 -4.79
N GLU A 112 73.70 -30.30 -3.67
CA GLU A 112 73.16 -30.19 -2.32
C GLU A 112 72.44 -28.85 -2.11
N GLN A 113 73.04 -27.73 -2.52
CA GLN A 113 72.43 -26.40 -2.42
C GLN A 113 71.18 -26.24 -3.32
N GLN A 114 71.18 -26.84 -4.51
CA GLN A 114 70.00 -26.85 -5.39
C GLN A 114 68.87 -27.71 -4.81
N LEU A 115 69.19 -28.89 -4.23
CA LEU A 115 68.22 -29.75 -3.55
C LEU A 115 67.64 -29.07 -2.30
N GLU A 116 68.47 -28.41 -1.49
CA GLU A 116 68.03 -27.64 -0.32
C GLU A 116 67.11 -26.47 -0.73
N SER A 117 67.50 -25.69 -1.75
CA SER A 117 66.67 -24.59 -2.25
C SER A 117 65.34 -25.07 -2.83
N ASN A 118 65.32 -26.24 -3.48
CA ASN A 118 64.08 -26.82 -3.98
C ASN A 118 63.22 -27.40 -2.85
N ARG A 119 63.81 -28.01 -1.81
CA ARG A 119 63.07 -28.47 -0.63
C ARG A 119 62.38 -27.31 0.08
N ILE A 120 63.10 -26.21 0.31
CA ILE A 120 62.53 -24.98 0.91
C ILE A 120 61.35 -24.45 0.08
N LYS A 121 61.47 -24.40 -1.26
CA LYS A 121 60.34 -23.97 -2.13
C LYS A 121 59.13 -24.89 -2.00
N TYR A 122 59.33 -26.21 -1.98
CA TYR A 122 58.22 -27.16 -1.78
C TYR A 122 57.56 -27.00 -0.40
N GLU A 123 58.36 -26.77 0.65
CA GLU A 123 57.86 -26.47 2.00
C GLU A 123 57.09 -25.13 2.05
N GLU A 124 57.54 -24.10 1.32
CA GLU A 124 56.87 -22.79 1.18
C GLU A 124 55.55 -22.88 0.38
N ASP A 125 55.56 -23.57 -0.76
CA ASP A 125 54.37 -23.82 -1.61
C ASP A 125 53.32 -24.64 -0.86
N GLU A 126 53.71 -25.72 -0.17
CA GLU A 126 52.81 -26.51 0.68
C GLU A 126 52.24 -25.65 1.81
N ALA A 127 53.08 -24.86 2.50
CA ALA A 127 52.62 -23.94 3.53
C ALA A 127 51.71 -22.82 3.01
N GLN A 128 51.81 -22.42 1.73
CA GLN A 128 50.86 -21.50 1.09
C GLN A 128 49.54 -22.20 0.77
N LEU A 129 49.56 -23.37 0.13
CA LEU A 129 48.36 -24.16 -0.19
C LEU A 129 47.57 -24.54 1.06
N LEU A 130 48.24 -24.86 2.17
CA LEU A 130 47.61 -25.09 3.47
C LEU A 130 46.94 -23.82 4.01
N LYS A 131 47.56 -22.64 3.91
CA LYS A 131 46.92 -21.36 4.30
C LYS A 131 45.69 -21.06 3.43
N GLU A 132 45.80 -21.23 2.12
CA GLU A 132 44.71 -20.94 1.18
C GLU A 132 43.50 -21.84 1.40
N THR A 133 43.71 -23.16 1.47
CA THR A 133 42.65 -24.15 1.76
C THR A 133 42.01 -23.90 3.12
N ASP A 134 42.79 -23.58 4.16
CA ASP A 134 42.27 -23.25 5.49
C ASP A 134 41.47 -21.92 5.50
N THR A 135 41.77 -20.94 4.61
CA THR A 135 40.87 -19.78 4.41
C THR A 135 39.56 -20.16 3.70
N GLU A 136 39.58 -21.04 2.71
CA GLU A 136 38.35 -21.44 2.01
C GLU A 136 37.45 -22.31 2.91
N ILE A 137 38.03 -23.20 3.73
CA ILE A 137 37.32 -23.93 4.80
C ILE A 137 36.63 -22.95 5.76
N LYS A 138 37.29 -21.83 6.12
CA LYS A 138 36.69 -20.77 6.96
C LYS A 138 35.56 -20.01 6.24
N LYS A 139 35.65 -19.79 4.91
CA LYS A 139 34.56 -19.20 4.11
C LYS A 139 33.37 -20.16 3.98
N LEU A 140 33.60 -21.44 3.69
CA LEU A 140 32.57 -22.47 3.60
C LEU A 140 31.83 -22.67 4.93
N LYS A 141 32.55 -22.70 6.07
CA LYS A 141 31.94 -22.74 7.41
C LYS A 141 31.03 -21.54 7.70
N LYS A 142 31.34 -20.33 7.18
CA LYS A 142 30.45 -19.16 7.27
C LYS A 142 29.21 -19.32 6.41
N ARG A 143 29.37 -19.70 5.12
CA ARG A 143 28.25 -19.95 4.19
C ARG A 143 27.28 -21.00 4.73
N GLU A 144 27.78 -22.07 5.36
CA GLU A 144 26.95 -23.10 6.00
C GLU A 144 26.15 -22.52 7.19
N GLN A 145 26.79 -21.73 8.06
CA GLN A 145 26.08 -21.05 9.16
C GLN A 145 25.01 -20.07 8.65
N GLU A 146 25.27 -19.36 7.56
CA GLU A 146 24.32 -18.47 6.88
C GLU A 146 23.15 -19.26 6.27
N TRP A 147 23.41 -20.40 5.65
CA TRP A 147 22.39 -21.30 5.11
C TRP A 147 21.50 -21.88 6.21
N GLN A 148 22.06 -22.34 7.33
CA GLN A 148 21.29 -22.85 8.47
C GLN A 148 20.42 -21.74 9.11
N ARG A 149 20.93 -20.50 9.20
CA ARG A 149 20.15 -19.32 9.62
C ARG A 149 18.98 -19.06 8.67
N MET A 150 19.23 -19.02 7.36
CA MET A 150 18.20 -18.80 6.33
C MET A 150 17.15 -19.92 6.31
N LYS A 151 17.56 -21.16 6.52
CA LYS A 151 16.66 -22.32 6.68
C LYS A 151 15.77 -22.19 7.92
N SER A 152 16.34 -21.72 9.04
CA SER A 152 15.57 -21.45 10.27
C SER A 152 14.57 -20.30 10.08
N THR A 153 14.96 -19.19 9.45
CA THR A 153 14.02 -18.07 9.21
C THR A 153 12.93 -18.45 8.21
N LEU A 154 13.25 -19.19 7.14
CA LEU A 154 12.27 -19.71 6.20
C LEU A 154 11.26 -20.65 6.88
N LEU A 155 11.71 -21.51 7.78
CA LEU A 155 10.82 -22.38 8.58
C LEU A 155 9.90 -21.55 9.49
N GLN A 156 10.42 -20.53 10.17
CA GLN A 156 9.63 -19.62 11.00
C GLN A 156 8.62 -18.80 10.19
N VAL A 157 8.99 -18.33 8.99
CA VAL A 157 8.06 -17.62 8.07
C VAL A 157 6.95 -18.55 7.60
N LYS A 158 7.28 -19.79 7.21
CA LYS A 158 6.28 -20.80 6.80
C LYS A 158 5.29 -21.11 7.92
N GLU A 159 5.77 -21.25 9.16
CA GLU A 159 4.91 -21.53 10.31
C GLU A 159 4.07 -20.32 10.72
N ARG A 160 4.62 -19.09 10.70
CA ARG A 160 3.82 -17.85 10.87
C ARG A 160 2.76 -17.68 9.78
N MET A 161 3.04 -18.09 8.55
CA MET A 161 2.06 -18.03 7.46
C MET A 161 0.91 -19.01 7.67
N ARG A 162 1.20 -20.26 8.10
CA ARG A 162 0.19 -21.22 8.55
C ARG A 162 -0.67 -20.63 9.68
N GLN A 163 -0.04 -20.14 10.74
CA GLN A 163 -0.75 -19.61 11.92
C GLN A 163 -1.63 -18.40 11.58
N ASN A 164 -1.24 -17.55 10.62
CA ASN A 164 -2.10 -16.49 10.11
C ASN A 164 -3.30 -17.01 9.30
N LEU A 165 -3.11 -18.01 8.44
CA LEU A 165 -4.21 -18.63 7.70
C LEU A 165 -5.21 -19.34 8.64
N ASP A 166 -4.71 -20.09 9.63
CA ASP A 166 -5.52 -20.74 10.64
C ASP A 166 -6.30 -19.70 11.48
N ARG A 167 -5.66 -18.58 11.85
CA ARG A 167 -6.31 -17.47 12.55
C ARG A 167 -7.41 -16.82 11.70
N GLN A 168 -7.11 -16.45 10.45
CA GLN A 168 -8.09 -15.87 9.52
C GLN A 168 -9.30 -16.80 9.34
N TRP A 169 -9.07 -18.10 9.16
CA TRP A 169 -10.15 -19.09 9.05
C TRP A 169 -11.02 -19.16 10.30
N GLN A 170 -10.45 -19.10 11.51
CA GLN A 170 -11.24 -19.06 12.75
C GLN A 170 -11.98 -17.73 12.93
N GLU A 171 -11.40 -16.61 12.48
CA GLU A 171 -12.05 -15.28 12.48
C GLU A 171 -13.27 -15.27 11.54
N GLU A 172 -13.12 -15.70 10.29
CA GLU A 172 -14.20 -15.83 9.29
C GLU A 172 -15.29 -16.82 9.73
N LYS A 173 -14.90 -17.99 10.23
CA LYS A 173 -15.82 -18.96 10.81
C LYS A 173 -16.61 -18.37 11.99
N SER A 174 -16.00 -17.45 12.75
CA SER A 174 -16.64 -16.77 13.88
C SER A 174 -17.50 -15.57 13.47
N THR A 175 -17.25 -14.88 12.35
CA THR A 175 -18.20 -13.91 11.77
C THR A 175 -19.41 -14.64 11.18
N LEU A 176 -19.17 -15.63 10.30
CA LEU A 176 -20.23 -16.43 9.67
C LEU A 176 -21.15 -17.12 10.68
N LEU A 177 -20.62 -17.59 11.82
CA LEU A 177 -21.46 -18.17 12.89
C LEU A 177 -22.34 -17.12 13.59
N ARG A 178 -21.83 -15.89 13.78
CA ARG A 178 -22.61 -14.77 14.35
C ARG A 178 -23.68 -14.28 13.37
N GLU A 179 -23.35 -14.11 12.10
CA GLU A 179 -24.29 -13.75 11.03
C GLU A 179 -25.40 -14.80 10.90
N LYS A 180 -25.04 -16.09 10.84
CA LYS A 180 -26.00 -17.21 10.81
C LYS A 180 -26.90 -17.28 12.04
N LYS A 181 -26.44 -16.78 13.20
CA LYS A 181 -27.28 -16.64 14.41
C LYS A 181 -28.22 -15.44 14.28
N SER A 182 -27.71 -14.27 13.86
CA SER A 182 -28.49 -13.05 13.65
C SER A 182 -29.61 -13.25 12.61
N LEU A 183 -29.29 -13.81 11.44
CA LEU A 183 -30.26 -14.12 10.39
C LEU A 183 -31.35 -15.08 10.87
N LYS A 184 -31.03 -16.06 11.72
CA LYS A 184 -32.03 -16.95 12.34
C LYS A 184 -32.96 -16.21 13.31
N GLN A 185 -32.45 -15.23 14.07
CA GLN A 185 -33.27 -14.40 14.96
C GLN A 185 -34.21 -13.52 14.15
N SER A 186 -33.70 -12.79 13.15
CA SER A 186 -34.50 -11.93 12.27
C SER A 186 -35.55 -12.72 11.47
N LEU A 187 -35.23 -13.92 10.97
CA LEU A 187 -36.21 -14.80 10.32
C LEU A 187 -37.32 -15.21 11.28
N HIS A 188 -37.00 -15.55 12.53
CA HIS A 188 -37.99 -15.92 13.54
C HIS A 188 -38.85 -14.73 13.99
N GLU A 189 -38.32 -13.51 13.96
CA GLU A 189 -39.07 -12.27 14.16
C GLU A 189 -40.04 -12.01 13.00
N LYS A 190 -39.57 -12.13 11.74
CA LYS A 190 -40.43 -12.02 10.55
C LYS A 190 -41.51 -13.11 10.49
N GLU A 191 -41.24 -14.31 10.98
CA GLU A 191 -42.28 -15.32 11.17
C GLU A 191 -43.37 -14.90 12.18
N LYS A 192 -43.00 -14.21 13.27
CA LYS A 192 -43.96 -13.70 14.27
C LYS A 192 -44.80 -12.58 13.69
N GLU A 193 -44.17 -11.61 13.03
CA GLU A 193 -44.85 -10.54 12.30
C GLU A 193 -45.87 -11.12 11.31
N LEU A 194 -45.44 -12.06 10.46
CA LEU A 194 -46.30 -12.70 9.45
C LEU A 194 -47.46 -13.50 10.08
N LYS A 195 -47.25 -14.13 11.25
CA LYS A 195 -48.32 -14.80 12.02
C LYS A 195 -49.31 -13.80 12.60
N GLN A 196 -48.83 -12.67 13.13
CA GLN A 196 -49.65 -11.59 13.67
C GLN A 196 -50.46 -10.88 12.57
N GLU A 197 -49.84 -10.53 11.46
CA GLU A 197 -50.47 -9.93 10.27
C GLU A 197 -51.57 -10.83 9.71
N LYS A 198 -51.29 -12.13 9.50
CA LYS A 198 -52.30 -13.11 9.09
C LYS A 198 -53.49 -13.16 10.06
N SER A 199 -53.26 -13.04 11.36
CA SER A 199 -54.36 -12.97 12.35
C SER A 199 -55.20 -11.68 12.23
N THR A 200 -54.57 -10.57 11.82
CA THR A 200 -55.25 -9.29 11.59
C THR A 200 -56.07 -9.33 10.31
N ILE A 201 -55.50 -9.78 9.19
CA ILE A 201 -56.21 -9.96 7.91
C ILE A 201 -57.42 -10.90 8.08
N VAL A 202 -57.31 -11.96 8.89
CA VAL A 202 -58.46 -12.85 9.19
C VAL A 202 -59.55 -12.14 10.00
N ARG A 203 -59.19 -11.29 10.97
CA ARG A 203 -60.15 -10.47 11.75
C ARG A 203 -60.84 -9.43 10.86
N GLU A 204 -60.08 -8.71 10.03
CA GLU A 204 -60.61 -7.71 9.09
C GLU A 204 -61.52 -8.34 8.03
N LYS A 205 -61.10 -9.46 7.42
CA LYS A 205 -61.93 -10.22 6.47
C LYS A 205 -63.25 -10.70 7.09
N LYS A 206 -63.25 -11.05 8.38
CA LYS A 206 -64.49 -11.38 9.12
C LYS A 206 -65.37 -10.15 9.29
N SER A 207 -64.81 -9.02 9.73
CA SER A 207 -65.53 -7.75 9.91
C SER A 207 -66.14 -7.23 8.61
N LEU A 208 -65.37 -7.22 7.52
CA LEU A 208 -65.82 -6.82 6.19
C LEU A 208 -66.95 -7.74 5.69
N LYS A 209 -66.87 -9.06 5.92
CA LYS A 209 -67.95 -9.99 5.56
C LYS A 209 -69.24 -9.69 6.33
N GLN A 210 -69.15 -9.32 7.61
CA GLN A 210 -70.33 -8.94 8.41
C GLN A 210 -70.95 -7.64 7.90
N SER A 211 -70.16 -6.59 7.67
CA SER A 211 -70.66 -5.31 7.14
C SER A 211 -71.25 -5.44 5.74
N LEU A 212 -70.67 -6.27 4.87
CA LEU A 212 -71.22 -6.56 3.54
C LEU A 212 -72.58 -7.29 3.65
N GLN A 213 -72.71 -8.24 4.57
CA GLN A 213 -73.99 -8.91 4.86
C GLN A 213 -75.04 -7.95 5.46
N GLU A 214 -74.62 -6.93 6.20
CA GLU A 214 -75.51 -5.86 6.71
C GLU A 214 -75.99 -4.96 5.57
N LYS A 215 -75.07 -4.51 4.68
CA LYS A 215 -75.44 -3.74 3.49
C LYS A 215 -76.32 -4.52 2.52
N GLU A 216 -76.15 -5.84 2.41
CA GLU A 216 -77.04 -6.70 1.64
C GLU A 216 -78.47 -6.78 2.24
N LYS A 217 -78.61 -6.70 3.58
CA LYS A 217 -79.91 -6.60 4.25
C LYS A 217 -80.54 -5.23 4.05
N GLU A 218 -79.78 -4.16 4.24
CA GLU A 218 -80.22 -2.77 4.00
C GLU A 218 -80.77 -2.63 2.58
N TRP A 219 -80.00 -3.05 1.57
CA TRP A 219 -80.41 -3.00 0.16
C TRP A 219 -81.68 -3.82 -0.13
N LYS A 220 -81.87 -4.98 0.54
CA LYS A 220 -83.13 -5.75 0.42
C LYS A 220 -84.31 -5.00 1.01
N VAL A 221 -84.14 -4.34 2.16
CA VAL A 221 -85.18 -3.50 2.78
C VAL A 221 -85.50 -2.30 1.89
N GLU A 222 -84.48 -1.55 1.43
CA GLU A 222 -84.61 -0.43 0.51
C GLU A 222 -85.34 -0.84 -0.78
N LYS A 223 -84.96 -1.96 -1.39
CA LYS A 223 -85.63 -2.51 -2.57
C LYS A 223 -87.10 -2.84 -2.31
N THR A 224 -87.44 -3.41 -1.15
CA THR A 224 -88.86 -3.62 -0.80
C THR A 224 -89.60 -2.29 -0.59
N ALA A 225 -89.00 -1.31 0.07
CA ALA A 225 -89.58 0.01 0.29
C ALA A 225 -89.83 0.76 -1.03
N LEU A 226 -88.90 0.71 -1.99
CA LEU A 226 -89.07 1.26 -3.34
C LEU A 226 -90.26 0.61 -4.08
N THR A 227 -90.41 -0.72 -4.02
CA THR A 227 -91.58 -1.39 -4.63
C THR A 227 -92.90 -1.07 -3.93
N ALA A 228 -92.89 -0.79 -2.62
CA ALA A 228 -94.05 -0.34 -1.88
C ALA A 228 -94.43 1.11 -2.24
N LEU A 229 -93.44 2.01 -2.36
CA LEU A 229 -93.62 3.38 -2.80
C LEU A 229 -94.19 3.45 -4.22
N GLN A 230 -93.67 2.64 -5.15
CA GLN A 230 -94.17 2.57 -6.53
C GLN A 230 -95.62 2.07 -6.60
N LYS A 231 -96.00 1.10 -5.75
CA LYS A 231 -97.40 0.66 -5.59
C LYS A 231 -98.30 1.75 -4.97
N SER A 232 -97.80 2.49 -3.99
CA SER A 232 -98.52 3.62 -3.39
C SER A 232 -98.74 4.74 -4.40
N GLN A 233 -97.74 5.03 -5.24
CA GLN A 233 -97.80 6.08 -6.26
C GLN A 233 -98.79 5.73 -7.37
N SER A 234 -98.79 4.49 -7.86
CA SER A 234 -99.76 4.05 -8.87
C SER A 234 -101.19 3.96 -8.33
N LEU A 235 -101.38 3.56 -7.07
CA LEU A 235 -102.68 3.61 -6.39
C LEU A 235 -103.19 5.06 -6.23
N HIS A 236 -102.31 6.00 -5.84
CA HIS A 236 -102.66 7.41 -5.74
C HIS A 236 -103.02 8.02 -7.12
N LEU A 237 -102.27 7.71 -8.18
CA LEU A 237 -102.60 8.13 -9.55
C LEU A 237 -103.97 7.62 -10.00
N ALA A 238 -104.27 6.34 -9.76
CA ALA A 238 -105.59 5.77 -10.06
C ALA A 238 -106.73 6.45 -9.25
N GLN A 239 -106.45 6.87 -8.01
CA GLN A 239 -107.40 7.62 -7.19
C GLN A 239 -107.61 9.06 -7.71
N VAL A 240 -106.54 9.74 -8.18
CA VAL A 240 -106.64 11.05 -8.83
C VAL A 240 -107.44 10.95 -10.12
N GLU A 241 -107.17 9.96 -10.98
CA GLU A 241 -108.00 9.70 -12.17
C GLU A 241 -109.47 9.46 -11.83
N MET A 242 -109.76 8.74 -10.74
CA MET A 242 -111.15 8.51 -10.30
C MET A 242 -111.82 9.83 -9.88
N GLN A 243 -111.10 10.71 -9.18
CA GLN A 243 -111.63 12.03 -8.79
C GLN A 243 -111.77 12.96 -9.99
N GLU A 244 -110.86 12.93 -10.97
CA GLU A 244 -111.03 13.65 -12.23
C GLU A 244 -112.28 13.16 -12.99
N LYS A 245 -112.48 11.85 -13.12
CA LYS A 245 -113.65 11.28 -13.80
C LYS A 245 -114.96 11.68 -13.11
N LYS A 246 -114.98 11.66 -11.76
CA LYS A 246 -116.10 12.21 -10.96
C LYS A 246 -116.30 13.70 -11.17
N SER A 247 -115.24 14.51 -11.12
CA SER A 247 -115.29 15.96 -11.32
C SER A 247 -115.77 16.33 -12.73
N LYS A 248 -115.29 15.63 -13.76
CA LYS A 248 -115.72 15.80 -15.16
C LYS A 248 -117.20 15.41 -15.33
N SER A 249 -117.66 14.34 -14.68
CA SER A 249 -119.07 13.95 -14.67
C SER A 249 -119.97 14.96 -13.92
N LEU A 250 -119.48 15.52 -12.80
CA LEU A 250 -120.20 16.56 -12.04
C LEU A 250 -120.28 17.86 -12.86
N MET A 251 -119.18 18.29 -13.47
CA MET A 251 -119.14 19.46 -14.35
C MET A 251 -120.07 19.30 -15.55
N ALA A 252 -120.12 18.13 -16.20
CA ALA A 252 -121.06 17.87 -17.29
C ALA A 252 -122.53 17.92 -16.82
N ALA A 253 -122.84 17.39 -15.63
CA ALA A 253 -124.18 17.49 -15.06
C ALA A 253 -124.58 18.93 -14.71
N LEU A 254 -123.67 19.70 -14.09
CA LEU A 254 -123.87 21.11 -13.78
C LEU A 254 -124.02 21.97 -15.05
N GLN A 255 -123.16 21.76 -16.05
CA GLN A 255 -123.24 22.46 -17.31
C GLN A 255 -124.56 22.17 -18.04
N LYS A 256 -125.01 20.90 -18.06
CA LYS A 256 -126.34 20.59 -18.59
C LYS A 256 -127.45 21.31 -17.81
N ILE A 257 -127.39 21.36 -16.47
CA ILE A 257 -128.39 22.10 -15.67
C ILE A 257 -128.40 23.60 -16.04
N PHE A 258 -127.23 24.21 -16.27
CA PHE A 258 -127.13 25.59 -16.75
C PHE A 258 -127.66 25.76 -18.18
N GLU A 259 -127.40 24.83 -19.09
CA GLU A 259 -127.93 24.84 -20.46
C GLU A 259 -129.46 24.68 -20.46
N ASP A 260 -129.99 23.67 -19.76
CA ASP A 260 -131.43 23.45 -19.53
C ASP A 260 -132.09 24.67 -18.85
N GLN A 261 -131.37 25.42 -18.00
CA GLN A 261 -131.87 26.65 -17.36
C GLN A 261 -131.86 27.84 -18.32
N VAL A 262 -130.77 28.06 -19.06
CA VAL A 262 -130.64 29.14 -20.06
C VAL A 262 -131.65 28.96 -21.20
N GLU A 263 -131.97 27.73 -21.61
CA GLU A 263 -133.04 27.49 -22.57
C GLU A 263 -134.44 27.82 -22.01
N ARG A 264 -134.72 27.47 -20.74
CA ARG A 264 -135.95 27.89 -20.06
C ARG A 264 -136.06 29.40 -19.91
N GLU A 265 -134.98 30.08 -19.53
CA GLU A 265 -134.94 31.54 -19.41
C GLU A 265 -135.09 32.22 -20.79
N ARG A 266 -134.51 31.67 -21.86
CA ARG A 266 -134.74 32.15 -23.24
C ARG A 266 -136.19 31.98 -23.68
N PHE A 267 -136.82 30.85 -23.36
CA PHE A 267 -138.22 30.58 -23.69
C PHE A 267 -139.16 31.53 -22.94
N LEU A 268 -138.96 31.67 -21.62
CA LEU A 268 -139.70 32.62 -20.78
C LEU A 268 -139.49 34.05 -21.27
N TRP A 269 -138.28 34.46 -21.60
CA TRP A 269 -138.01 35.80 -22.14
C TRP A 269 -138.65 36.05 -23.51
N GLN A 270 -138.76 35.04 -24.38
CA GLN A 270 -139.53 35.18 -25.62
C GLN A 270 -141.04 35.36 -25.36
N GLN A 271 -141.59 34.61 -24.40
CA GLN A 271 -142.99 34.74 -23.96
C GLN A 271 -143.26 36.11 -23.31
N GLU A 272 -142.36 36.56 -22.43
CA GLU A 272 -142.46 37.83 -21.73
C GLU A 272 -142.28 39.02 -22.69
N ARG A 273 -141.31 38.95 -23.62
CA ARG A 273 -141.12 39.95 -24.68
C ARG A 273 -142.34 40.08 -25.60
N THR A 274 -143.00 38.97 -25.95
CA THR A 274 -144.20 39.01 -26.79
C THR A 274 -145.42 39.54 -26.03
N SER A 275 -145.53 39.25 -24.72
CA SER A 275 -146.53 39.88 -23.85
C SER A 275 -146.28 41.37 -23.64
N LEU A 276 -145.02 41.80 -23.47
CA LEU A 276 -144.64 43.18 -23.22
C LEU A 276 -144.84 44.06 -24.46
N LEU A 277 -144.54 43.58 -25.69
CA LEU A 277 -144.86 44.35 -26.91
C LEU A 277 -146.35 44.69 -27.00
N GLN A 278 -147.23 43.72 -26.71
CA GLN A 278 -148.69 43.92 -26.67
C GLN A 278 -149.19 44.83 -25.53
N GLN A 279 -148.29 45.24 -24.63
CA GLN A 279 -148.55 46.13 -23.52
C GLN A 279 -147.96 47.52 -23.76
N THR A 280 -146.76 47.64 -24.37
CA THR A 280 -146.17 48.93 -24.77
C THR A 280 -147.01 49.64 -25.82
N GLU A 281 -147.53 48.91 -26.82
CA GLU A 281 -148.48 49.45 -27.82
C GLU A 281 -149.76 50.02 -27.21
N LYS A 282 -150.06 49.71 -25.94
CA LYS A 282 -151.21 50.25 -25.18
C LYS A 282 -150.82 51.33 -24.17
N SER A 283 -149.55 51.43 -23.77
CA SER A 283 -149.08 52.40 -22.78
C SER A 283 -148.40 53.64 -23.37
N GLU A 284 -147.83 53.56 -24.58
CA GLU A 284 -147.21 54.73 -25.24
C GLU A 284 -148.24 55.83 -25.54
N ALA A 285 -149.51 55.46 -25.79
CA ALA A 285 -150.63 56.40 -25.88
C ALA A 285 -150.96 57.14 -24.56
N SER A 286 -150.39 56.73 -23.42
CA SER A 286 -150.67 57.29 -22.09
C SER A 286 -149.49 58.03 -21.46
N TYR A 287 -148.25 57.82 -21.92
CA TYR A 287 -147.04 58.35 -21.26
C TYR A 287 -146.41 59.59 -21.91
N ALA A 288 -146.93 60.05 -23.06
CA ALA A 288 -146.52 61.31 -23.69
C ALA A 288 -146.88 62.58 -22.87
N ALA A 289 -147.62 62.44 -21.77
CA ALA A 289 -148.23 63.56 -21.04
C ALA A 289 -147.53 63.95 -19.71
N GLN A 290 -146.48 63.24 -19.25
CA GLN A 290 -146.05 63.33 -17.84
C GLN A 290 -144.54 63.22 -17.56
N LEU A 291 -143.69 63.86 -18.37
CA LEU A 291 -142.22 63.84 -18.18
C LEU A 291 -141.51 65.22 -18.20
N HIS A 292 -142.23 66.30 -17.88
CA HIS A 292 -141.67 67.67 -17.73
C HIS A 292 -141.14 67.98 -16.31
N ALA A 293 -140.64 66.98 -15.57
CA ALA A 293 -140.44 67.08 -14.12
C ALA A 293 -139.12 66.48 -13.59
N ASN A 294 -138.05 66.38 -14.40
CA ASN A 294 -136.76 65.80 -13.95
C ASN A 294 -135.50 66.66 -14.18
N ASP A 295 -135.59 67.85 -14.80
CA ASP A 295 -134.43 68.72 -15.05
C ASP A 295 -133.77 69.29 -13.78
N LYS A 296 -134.38 69.09 -12.59
CA LYS A 296 -133.87 69.63 -11.32
C LYS A 296 -132.85 68.73 -10.62
N LEU A 297 -132.76 67.44 -10.95
CA LEU A 297 -131.79 66.50 -10.35
C LEU A 297 -130.42 66.47 -11.08
N ALA A 298 -130.32 67.14 -12.23
CA ALA A 298 -129.07 67.24 -13.00
C ALA A 298 -128.07 68.27 -12.46
N GLY A 299 -128.47 69.10 -11.48
CA GLY A 299 -127.59 70.08 -10.82
C GLY A 299 -126.68 69.42 -9.77
N ASP A 300 -127.30 68.79 -8.77
CA ASP A 300 -126.64 68.34 -7.54
C ASP A 300 -125.56 67.27 -7.78
N LEU A 301 -125.69 66.46 -8.83
CA LEU A 301 -124.67 65.48 -9.25
C LEU A 301 -123.34 66.13 -9.67
N LYS A 302 -123.38 67.35 -10.23
CA LYS A 302 -122.23 68.01 -10.85
C LYS A 302 -121.22 68.57 -9.84
N GLU A 303 -121.65 68.83 -8.61
CA GLU A 303 -120.79 69.34 -7.53
C GLU A 303 -120.00 68.21 -6.85
N VAL A 304 -120.59 67.01 -6.75
CA VAL A 304 -119.93 65.82 -6.19
C VAL A 304 -118.76 65.34 -7.08
N GLU A 305 -118.92 65.41 -8.41
CA GLU A 305 -117.87 65.02 -9.36
C GLU A 305 -116.60 65.91 -9.24
N GLN A 306 -116.76 67.21 -9.00
CA GLN A 306 -115.62 68.12 -8.84
C GLN A 306 -114.81 67.85 -7.56
N GLN A 307 -115.46 67.41 -6.48
CA GLN A 307 -114.76 67.04 -5.24
C GLN A 307 -114.03 65.69 -5.37
N LEU A 308 -114.56 64.75 -6.16
CA LEU A 308 -113.90 63.45 -6.39
C LEU A 308 -112.62 63.57 -7.23
N GLU A 309 -112.62 64.33 -8.33
CA GLU A 309 -111.42 64.47 -9.17
C GLU A 309 -110.31 65.26 -8.46
N SER A 310 -110.65 66.21 -7.58
CA SER A 310 -109.67 66.92 -6.74
C SER A 310 -108.85 65.97 -5.85
N ASN A 311 -109.53 65.06 -5.14
CA ASN A 311 -108.89 64.02 -4.32
C ASN A 311 -108.03 63.05 -5.19
N ARG A 312 -108.50 62.76 -6.40
CA ARG A 312 -107.83 61.84 -7.34
C ARG A 312 -106.52 62.38 -7.88
N ILE A 313 -106.40 63.70 -8.06
CA ILE A 313 -105.15 64.38 -8.44
C ILE A 313 -104.15 64.30 -7.27
N GLN A 314 -104.60 64.63 -6.05
CA GLN A 314 -103.74 64.64 -4.86
C GLN A 314 -103.16 63.24 -4.54
N TYR A 315 -103.92 62.17 -4.80
CA TYR A 315 -103.45 60.79 -4.60
C TYR A 315 -102.30 60.41 -5.55
N LYS A 316 -102.43 60.74 -6.85
CA LYS A 316 -101.39 60.51 -7.88
C LYS A 316 -100.13 61.32 -7.62
N GLU A 317 -100.27 62.55 -7.10
CA GLU A 317 -99.14 63.41 -6.79
C GLU A 317 -98.33 62.91 -5.58
N ASN A 318 -99.02 62.38 -4.56
CA ASN A 318 -98.38 61.70 -3.42
C ASN A 318 -97.64 60.42 -3.85
N GLU A 319 -98.23 59.61 -4.73
CA GLU A 319 -97.60 58.42 -5.30
C GLU A 319 -96.30 58.78 -6.07
N ALA A 320 -96.34 59.81 -6.91
CA ALA A 320 -95.18 60.30 -7.65
C ALA A 320 -94.06 60.85 -6.74
N GLN A 321 -94.41 61.44 -5.59
CA GLN A 321 -93.42 61.85 -4.58
C GLN A 321 -92.80 60.65 -3.85
N LEU A 322 -93.57 59.60 -3.56
CA LEU A 322 -93.07 58.37 -2.95
C LEU A 322 -92.07 57.65 -3.88
N LEU A 323 -92.39 57.54 -5.17
CA LEU A 323 -91.52 56.97 -6.19
C LEU A 323 -90.19 57.73 -6.29
N LYS A 324 -90.23 59.07 -6.37
CA LYS A 324 -89.01 59.90 -6.40
C LYS A 324 -88.12 59.69 -5.17
N ARG A 325 -88.71 59.57 -3.96
CA ARG A 325 -87.94 59.30 -2.73
C ARG A 325 -87.27 57.92 -2.78
N THR A 326 -88.03 56.86 -3.06
CA THR A 326 -87.48 55.48 -3.14
C THR A 326 -86.36 55.37 -4.18
N ASP A 327 -86.52 56.02 -5.33
CA ASP A 327 -85.54 56.01 -6.41
C ASP A 327 -84.23 56.74 -6.04
N THR A 328 -84.29 57.82 -5.25
CA THR A 328 -83.08 58.45 -4.68
C THR A 328 -82.38 57.57 -3.64
N GLU A 329 -83.12 56.81 -2.83
CA GLU A 329 -82.54 55.90 -1.84
C GLU A 329 -81.91 54.67 -2.49
N ILE A 330 -82.52 54.13 -3.56
CA ILE A 330 -81.93 53.08 -4.40
C ILE A 330 -80.63 53.58 -5.07
N LYS A 331 -80.58 54.84 -5.52
CA LYS A 331 -79.36 55.44 -6.08
C LYS A 331 -78.25 55.60 -5.02
N LYS A 332 -78.57 56.05 -3.80
CA LYS A 332 -77.64 56.08 -2.66
C LYS A 332 -77.14 54.68 -2.27
N MET A 333 -78.03 53.69 -2.19
CA MET A 333 -77.70 52.29 -1.90
C MET A 333 -76.73 51.70 -2.94
N LYS A 334 -77.01 51.90 -4.23
CA LYS A 334 -76.12 51.47 -5.33
C LYS A 334 -74.77 52.21 -5.31
N LYS A 335 -74.69 53.46 -4.84
CA LYS A 335 -73.43 54.18 -4.62
C LYS A 335 -72.62 53.52 -3.48
N ARG A 336 -73.23 53.34 -2.30
CA ARG A 336 -72.61 52.66 -1.14
C ARG A 336 -72.13 51.25 -1.48
N GLN A 337 -72.87 50.51 -2.31
CA GLN A 337 -72.47 49.17 -2.76
C GLN A 337 -71.21 49.17 -3.65
N ARG A 338 -71.00 50.22 -4.45
CA ARG A 338 -69.75 50.41 -5.24
C ARG A 338 -68.59 50.82 -4.34
N GLU A 339 -68.84 51.76 -3.42
CA GLU A 339 -67.86 52.23 -2.42
C GLU A 339 -67.36 51.07 -1.55
N TRP A 340 -68.26 50.20 -1.06
CA TRP A 340 -67.91 48.99 -0.31
C TRP A 340 -67.10 47.98 -1.14
N LYS A 341 -67.42 47.80 -2.43
CA LYS A 341 -66.62 46.95 -3.32
C LYS A 341 -65.19 47.48 -3.52
N MET A 342 -65.02 48.79 -3.70
CA MET A 342 -63.68 49.40 -3.72
C MET A 342 -62.96 49.24 -2.39
N LEU A 343 -63.62 49.52 -1.26
CA LEU A 343 -63.01 49.43 0.06
C LEU A 343 -62.53 47.99 0.36
N LYS A 344 -63.32 46.99 -0.01
CA LYS A 344 -62.96 45.57 0.11
C LYS A 344 -61.78 45.18 -0.79
N SER A 345 -61.71 45.72 -2.02
CA SER A 345 -60.58 45.52 -2.94
C SER A 345 -59.29 46.13 -2.39
N ASN A 346 -59.37 47.38 -1.90
CA ASN A 346 -58.22 48.10 -1.34
C ASN A 346 -57.71 47.42 -0.06
N LEU A 347 -58.62 46.95 0.81
CA LEU A 347 -58.25 46.19 2.01
C LEU A 347 -57.53 44.88 1.66
N LEU A 348 -57.94 44.20 0.58
CA LEU A 348 -57.24 43.01 0.08
C LEU A 348 -55.83 43.36 -0.40
N GLN A 349 -55.69 44.43 -1.16
CA GLN A 349 -54.41 44.89 -1.72
C GLN A 349 -53.44 45.38 -0.64
N VAL A 350 -53.94 46.01 0.42
CA VAL A 350 -53.14 46.38 1.61
C VAL A 350 -52.67 45.12 2.36
N LYS A 351 -53.55 44.13 2.58
CA LYS A 351 -53.16 42.86 3.21
C LYS A 351 -52.07 42.13 2.41
N GLU A 352 -52.16 42.13 1.08
CA GLU A 352 -51.18 41.44 0.25
C GLU A 352 -49.82 42.16 0.24
N ARG A 353 -49.81 43.51 0.17
CA ARG A 353 -48.58 44.29 0.36
C ARG A 353 -47.95 44.05 1.73
N MET A 354 -48.75 43.94 2.79
CA MET A 354 -48.25 43.68 4.13
C MET A 354 -47.65 42.26 4.26
N ARG A 355 -48.22 41.27 3.57
CA ARG A 355 -47.63 39.92 3.45
C ARG A 355 -46.31 39.94 2.69
N GLN A 356 -46.26 40.64 1.55
CA GLN A 356 -45.04 40.78 0.74
C GLN A 356 -43.92 41.48 1.50
N ASN A 357 -44.23 42.54 2.27
CA ASN A 357 -43.24 43.25 3.08
C ASN A 357 -42.69 42.38 4.21
N LEU A 358 -43.53 41.58 4.89
CA LEU A 358 -43.08 40.64 5.92
C LEU A 358 -42.21 39.50 5.33
N GLU A 359 -42.54 39.00 4.14
CA GLU A 359 -41.72 38.02 3.42
C GLU A 359 -40.36 38.63 3.03
N GLN A 360 -40.33 39.88 2.55
CA GLN A 360 -39.07 40.58 2.25
C GLN A 360 -38.19 40.74 3.50
N GLN A 361 -38.76 41.23 4.61
CA GLN A 361 -38.03 41.35 5.88
C GLN A 361 -37.49 39.99 6.35
N TRP A 362 -38.26 38.90 6.21
CA TRP A 362 -37.78 37.56 6.57
C TRP A 362 -36.62 37.08 5.69
N GLN A 363 -36.64 37.34 4.38
CA GLN A 363 -35.53 36.98 3.49
C GLN A 363 -34.28 37.86 3.74
N GLU A 364 -34.46 39.13 4.12
CA GLU A 364 -33.39 40.05 4.54
C GLU A 364 -32.74 39.58 5.85
N GLU A 365 -33.53 39.35 6.90
CA GLU A 365 -33.05 38.80 8.19
C GLU A 365 -32.33 37.46 8.01
N LYS A 366 -32.90 36.54 7.23
CA LYS A 366 -32.29 35.25 6.90
C LYS A 366 -30.98 35.38 6.11
N SER A 367 -30.86 36.39 5.25
CA SER A 367 -29.62 36.66 4.51
C SER A 367 -28.54 37.24 5.42
N MET A 368 -28.90 38.17 6.32
CA MET A 368 -28.00 38.67 7.36
C MET A 368 -27.52 37.54 8.28
N LEU A 369 -28.41 36.65 8.73
CA LEU A 369 -28.06 35.50 9.55
C LEU A 369 -27.17 34.48 8.82
N LEU A 370 -27.29 34.32 7.49
CA LEU A 370 -26.32 33.54 6.71
C LEU A 370 -24.95 34.21 6.67
N GLN A 371 -24.92 35.52 6.37
CA GLN A 371 -23.68 36.29 6.28
C GLN A 371 -22.94 36.39 7.63
N GLU A 372 -23.67 36.53 8.73
CA GLU A 372 -23.14 36.52 10.10
C GLU A 372 -22.64 35.11 10.49
N LYS A 373 -23.34 34.06 10.09
CA LYS A 373 -22.84 32.69 10.27
C LYS A 373 -21.55 32.46 9.48
N GLU A 374 -21.46 32.95 8.24
CA GLU A 374 -20.27 32.82 7.39
C GLU A 374 -19.09 33.63 7.95
N SER A 375 -19.31 34.83 8.48
CA SER A 375 -18.24 35.61 9.13
C SER A 375 -17.79 35.00 10.47
N LEU A 376 -18.71 34.44 11.26
CA LEU A 376 -18.37 33.69 12.48
C LEU A 376 -17.62 32.38 12.15
N GLN A 377 -17.95 31.71 11.04
CA GLN A 377 -17.24 30.51 10.59
C GLN A 377 -15.83 30.84 10.08
N LEU A 378 -15.67 31.97 9.37
CA LEU A 378 -14.33 32.48 9.00
C LEU A 378 -13.51 32.89 10.23
N SER A 379 -14.12 33.58 11.20
CA SER A 379 -13.41 33.98 12.42
C SER A 379 -13.07 32.78 13.32
N LEU A 380 -13.88 31.70 13.29
CA LEU A 380 -13.52 30.42 13.90
C LEU A 380 -12.29 29.81 13.19
N GLN A 381 -12.29 29.78 11.85
CA GLN A 381 -11.16 29.30 11.04
C GLN A 381 -9.88 30.10 11.35
N GLU A 382 -9.93 31.43 11.38
CA GLU A 382 -8.81 32.30 11.76
C GLU A 382 -8.30 32.00 13.18
N LYS A 383 -9.18 31.60 14.11
CA LYS A 383 -8.80 31.22 15.48
C LYS A 383 -8.29 29.80 15.61
N GLU A 384 -8.70 28.89 14.74
CA GLU A 384 -8.10 27.57 14.59
C GLU A 384 -6.69 27.70 13.96
N ASP A 385 -6.53 28.52 12.92
CA ASP A 385 -5.25 28.82 12.26
C ASP A 385 -4.26 29.53 13.23
N GLU A 386 -4.70 30.53 14.01
CA GLU A 386 -3.90 31.14 15.10
C GLU A 386 -3.50 30.11 16.16
N TRP A 387 -4.37 29.12 16.45
CA TRP A 387 -4.08 28.09 17.42
C TRP A 387 -3.09 27.06 16.88
N GLU A 388 -3.19 26.67 15.60
CA GLU A 388 -2.19 25.84 14.93
C GLU A 388 -0.84 26.55 14.77
N GLU A 389 -0.80 27.86 14.47
CA GLU A 389 0.45 28.64 14.46
C GLU A 389 1.08 28.72 15.85
N THR A 390 0.30 29.03 16.89
CA THR A 390 0.83 29.14 18.26
C THR A 390 1.21 27.78 18.84
N GLN A 391 0.47 26.71 18.55
CA GLN A 391 0.83 25.33 18.87
C GLN A 391 2.10 24.91 18.11
N SER A 392 2.22 25.22 16.82
CA SER A 392 3.42 24.92 16.02
C SER A 392 4.65 25.70 16.51
N SER A 393 4.47 26.96 16.91
CA SER A 393 5.51 27.78 17.53
C SER A 393 5.96 27.22 18.89
N LEU A 394 5.03 26.75 19.72
CA LEU A 394 5.33 26.06 20.98
C LEU A 394 6.00 24.71 20.75
N ASN A 395 5.56 23.93 19.77
CA ASN A 395 6.17 22.66 19.38
C ASN A 395 7.58 22.86 18.82
N ALA A 396 7.82 23.86 17.97
CA ALA A 396 9.17 24.21 17.49
C ALA A 396 10.08 24.70 18.64
N ARG A 397 9.54 25.36 19.66
CA ARG A 397 10.28 25.70 20.88
C ARG A 397 10.55 24.46 21.75
N LEU A 398 9.63 23.50 21.82
CA LEU A 398 9.84 22.22 22.50
C LEU A 398 10.90 21.37 21.78
N GLU A 399 10.79 21.17 20.47
CA GLU A 399 11.76 20.45 19.64
C GLU A 399 13.14 21.15 19.65
N GLY A 400 13.16 22.48 19.71
CA GLY A 400 14.37 23.28 19.94
C GLY A 400 14.95 23.11 21.36
N LEU A 401 14.13 22.92 22.38
CA LEU A 401 14.56 22.63 23.76
C LEU A 401 15.02 21.17 23.90
N GLU A 402 14.36 20.19 23.27
CA GLU A 402 14.80 18.80 23.18
C GLU A 402 16.12 18.68 22.40
N SER A 403 16.27 19.46 21.33
CA SER A 403 17.55 19.63 20.62
C SER A 403 18.65 20.25 21.50
N GLN A 404 18.29 21.06 22.52
CA GLN A 404 19.23 21.52 23.53
C GLN A 404 19.48 20.49 24.65
N VAL A 405 18.46 19.73 25.07
CA VAL A 405 18.58 18.67 26.09
C VAL A 405 19.45 17.53 25.56
N THR A 406 19.20 17.01 24.37
CA THR A 406 20.04 15.99 23.74
C THR A 406 21.47 16.48 23.47
N ARG A 407 21.68 17.78 23.17
CA ARG A 407 23.00 18.41 23.15
C ARG A 407 23.66 18.53 24.53
N LYS A 408 22.88 18.71 25.61
CA LYS A 408 23.36 18.70 27.01
C LYS A 408 23.66 17.29 27.50
N GLU A 409 22.90 16.27 27.14
CA GLU A 409 23.20 14.86 27.46
C GLU A 409 24.48 14.39 26.79
N ARG A 410 24.68 14.74 25.51
CA ARG A 410 25.96 14.55 24.81
C ARG A 410 27.15 15.32 25.44
N ARG A 411 26.88 16.32 26.29
CA ARG A 411 27.86 17.02 27.15
C ARG A 411 27.83 16.59 28.63
N SER A 412 27.01 15.60 29.01
CA SER A 412 26.90 15.09 30.38
C SER A 412 27.65 13.75 30.54
N ASN A 413 27.70 12.92 29.50
CA ASN A 413 28.33 11.60 29.54
C ASN A 413 29.87 11.58 29.72
N TRP A 414 30.55 12.72 29.91
CA TRP A 414 31.94 12.76 30.38
C TRP A 414 32.08 12.66 31.91
N PHE A 415 31.04 12.99 32.69
CA PHE A 415 31.11 12.96 34.16
C PHE A 415 30.59 11.68 34.82
N LYS A 416 30.05 10.71 34.08
CA LYS A 416 29.67 9.38 34.60
C LYS A 416 30.88 8.46 34.83
N LYS A 417 31.91 8.99 35.51
CA LYS A 417 33.13 8.25 35.88
C LYS A 417 33.70 8.61 37.27
N LEU A 418 33.04 9.48 38.05
CA LEU A 418 33.44 9.83 39.42
C LEU A 418 32.29 9.72 40.43
N LEU A 419 32.17 8.50 40.98
CA LEU A 419 31.63 8.12 42.30
C LEU A 419 30.13 8.33 42.61
N PRO A 420 29.54 7.47 43.47
CA PRO A 420 28.14 7.55 43.90
C PRO A 420 27.97 8.20 45.28
N CYS A 421 26.80 8.79 45.56
CA CYS A 421 26.16 8.74 46.88
C CYS A 421 24.73 9.33 46.91
N LEU A 422 23.87 8.65 47.70
CA LEU A 422 22.78 9.17 48.55
C LEU A 422 21.52 9.87 47.96
N TYR A 423 20.37 9.38 48.45
CA TYR A 423 19.10 10.09 48.77
C TYR A 423 18.23 10.63 47.61
N SER A 424 16.91 10.86 47.76
CA SER A 424 15.80 10.19 48.50
C SER A 424 14.50 11.00 48.31
N SER A 425 13.32 10.35 48.15
CA SER A 425 11.98 11.00 48.30
C SER A 425 11.66 12.10 47.25
N THR A 426 10.47 12.73 47.09
CA THR A 426 9.00 12.46 47.28
C THR A 426 8.26 13.53 46.43
N LEU A 427 6.94 13.53 46.14
CA LEU A 427 5.76 12.78 46.63
C LEU A 427 4.87 12.39 45.40
N LYS A 428 3.73 11.68 45.53
CA LYS A 428 2.32 12.14 45.37
C LYS A 428 2.06 13.57 44.83
N GLU A 429 0.93 13.84 44.15
CA GLU A 429 -0.28 13.01 43.87
C GLU A 429 -0.42 12.66 42.38
#